data_AF-A0A371CIL2-F1
#
_entry.id   AF-A0A371CIL2-F1
#
_cell.length_a   1.000
_cell.length_b   1.000
_cell.length_c   1.000
_cell.angle_alpha   90.00
_cell.angle_beta   90.00
_cell.angle_gamma   90.00
#
_symmetry.space_group_name_H-M   'P 1'
#
loop_
_entity.id
_entity.type
_entity.pdbx_description
1 polymer ?
#
loop_
_entity_poly.entity_id
_entity_poly.type
_entity_poly.pdbx_seq_one_letter_code
_entity_poly.pdbx_strand_id
1 'polypeptide(L)'
;MHTCVLCDATVASTPVTCPRCKKLSYCSTKCQSSHVPFHIFDCKAKGPIDTAYYLARACYADEIPQHRQTRIDYGFERVVRAHGHHGEVMLCGLYRGLLAFMEIEIEPEKLAQWRVEGRLVEHINAQFATLPRDHRGGYYAWFLENQHILDRTLSSSQGVQQAAANQRLQAAWVFVVGPSKRDSAKTIRKRVAAFSPLDQACFSLYINLLSDWRYGPSMEGWIIFGFVATTSATSETELHRGYRELIGRCTFQEFCGACNARTIPALFDRHGIATPDSRYFRDIMSFAGGVRSSWFLKQYVEQRAGLGTVPGSIVPIPITAVYDFGYINCRAFREVRMLDDLYAALFRNPDVDPIALFEACQKDIVLDYLIASGFDNFRHHFGDRPTRSEYSRLLKISPSPTDRVTTALRVLSQSDSLRWISLLTGAIVLSLAVVLVRMHV
;
A
#
# COMPACT_ATOMS: atom_id res chain seq x y z
N MET A 1 -3.44 -34.86 27.63
CA MET A 1 -4.28 -33.63 27.72
C MET A 1 -3.84 -32.70 26.62
N HIS A 2 -4.80 -32.13 25.88
CA HIS A 2 -4.52 -31.12 24.86
C HIS A 2 -5.05 -29.78 25.34
N THR A 3 -4.34 -28.70 25.05
CA THR A 3 -4.78 -27.34 25.37
C THR A 3 -5.40 -26.71 24.12
N CYS A 4 -6.55 -26.06 24.26
CA CYS A 4 -7.14 -25.31 23.17
C CYS A 4 -6.28 -24.09 22.85
N VAL A 5 -5.82 -23.96 21.61
CA VAL A 5 -4.95 -22.84 21.18
C VAL A 5 -5.63 -21.47 21.23
N LEU A 6 -6.97 -21.40 21.30
CA LEU A 6 -7.71 -20.13 21.28
C LEU A 6 -8.11 -19.64 22.68
N CYS A 7 -8.47 -20.54 23.60
CA CYS A 7 -9.02 -20.18 24.92
C CYS A 7 -8.30 -20.82 26.10
N ASP A 8 -7.20 -21.53 25.85
CA ASP A 8 -6.36 -22.22 26.83
C ASP A 8 -7.07 -23.27 27.71
N ALA A 9 -8.32 -23.61 27.38
CA ALA A 9 -9.06 -24.65 28.08
C ALA A 9 -8.39 -26.02 27.89
N THR A 10 -8.32 -26.79 28.97
CA THR A 10 -7.84 -28.17 28.93
C THR A 10 -8.92 -29.07 28.32
N VAL A 11 -8.58 -29.78 27.25
CA VAL A 11 -9.49 -30.72 26.58
C VAL A 11 -9.31 -32.10 27.20
N ALA A 12 -10.35 -32.57 27.92
CA ALA A 12 -10.38 -33.88 28.57
C ALA A 12 -10.71 -35.04 27.61
N SER A 13 -11.23 -34.74 26.42
CA SER A 13 -11.64 -35.68 25.37
C SER A 13 -10.79 -35.51 24.08
N THR A 14 -11.11 -36.26 23.02
CA THR A 14 -10.46 -36.12 21.70
C THR A 14 -10.66 -34.69 21.17
N PRO A 15 -9.60 -33.88 21.02
CA PRO A 15 -9.74 -32.49 20.63
C PRO A 15 -10.17 -32.36 19.16
N VAL A 16 -10.95 -31.31 18.87
CA VAL A 16 -11.18 -30.88 17.49
C VAL A 16 -9.83 -30.40 16.96
N THR A 17 -9.38 -30.93 15.82
CA THR A 17 -8.09 -30.53 15.23
C THR A 17 -8.30 -29.87 13.89
N CYS A 18 -7.38 -28.97 13.50
CA CYS A 18 -7.42 -28.37 12.16
C CYS A 18 -7.47 -29.48 11.10
N PRO A 19 -8.52 -29.55 10.25
CA PRO A 19 -8.69 -30.64 9.30
C PRO A 19 -7.55 -30.70 8.28
N ARG A 20 -6.88 -29.57 8.05
CA ARG A 20 -5.80 -29.43 7.07
C ARG A 20 -4.43 -29.82 7.63
N CYS A 21 -4.00 -29.21 8.75
CA CYS A 21 -2.66 -29.46 9.29
C CYS A 21 -2.61 -30.48 10.42
N LYS A 22 -3.73 -30.73 11.12
CA LYS A 22 -3.86 -31.58 12.31
C LYS A 22 -2.92 -31.21 13.48
N LYS A 23 -2.24 -30.06 13.42
CA LYS A 23 -1.25 -29.62 14.43
C LYS A 23 -1.85 -28.88 15.61
N LEU A 24 -2.93 -28.14 15.38
CA LEU A 24 -3.60 -27.35 16.41
C LEU A 24 -4.82 -28.10 16.95
N SER A 25 -5.01 -28.01 18.26
CA SER A 25 -6.11 -28.60 19.01
C SER A 25 -7.05 -27.51 19.53
N TYR A 26 -8.35 -27.78 19.49
CA TYR A 26 -9.44 -26.91 19.90
C TYR A 26 -10.38 -27.66 20.83
N CYS A 27 -10.97 -26.96 21.81
CA CYS A 27 -11.98 -27.56 22.70
C CYS A 27 -13.35 -27.74 22.03
N SER A 28 -13.60 -27.03 20.92
CA SER A 28 -14.88 -27.06 20.20
C SER A 28 -14.71 -26.64 18.73
N THR A 29 -15.70 -26.97 17.90
CA THR A 29 -15.80 -26.50 16.52
C THR A 29 -15.89 -24.98 16.45
N LYS A 30 -16.55 -24.34 17.42
CA LYS A 30 -16.63 -22.87 17.51
C LYS A 30 -15.24 -22.25 17.67
N CYS A 31 -14.45 -22.74 18.63
CA CYS A 31 -13.07 -22.26 18.82
C CYS A 31 -12.18 -22.54 17.61
N GLN A 32 -12.43 -23.64 16.89
CA GLN A 32 -11.77 -23.89 15.62
C GLN A 32 -12.14 -22.83 14.58
N SER A 33 -13.43 -22.65 14.28
CA SER A 33 -13.91 -21.73 13.24
C SER A 33 -13.50 -20.28 13.50
N SER A 34 -13.57 -19.81 14.74
CA SER A 34 -13.13 -18.44 15.08
C SER A 34 -11.61 -18.24 14.94
N HIS A 35 -10.81 -19.31 15.09
CA HIS A 35 -9.35 -19.22 14.91
C HIS A 35 -8.90 -19.43 13.45
N VAL A 36 -9.72 -20.06 12.60
CA VAL A 36 -9.38 -20.35 11.20
C VAL A 36 -8.93 -19.11 10.41
N PRO A 37 -9.60 -17.93 10.50
CA PRO A 37 -9.17 -16.71 9.82
C PRO A 37 -7.73 -16.28 10.15
N PHE A 38 -7.20 -16.64 11.31
CA PHE A 38 -5.82 -16.33 11.70
C PHE A 38 -4.87 -17.48 11.37
N HIS A 39 -5.24 -18.70 11.76
CA HIS A 39 -4.40 -19.88 11.59
C HIS A 39 -4.07 -20.20 10.13
N ILE A 40 -4.98 -19.92 9.20
CA ILE A 40 -4.81 -20.29 7.79
C ILE A 40 -3.53 -19.73 7.17
N PHE A 41 -3.05 -18.58 7.66
CA PHE A 41 -1.81 -17.94 7.19
C PHE A 41 -0.54 -18.70 7.57
N ASP A 42 -0.57 -19.45 8.67
CA ASP A 42 0.54 -20.27 9.16
C ASP A 42 0.33 -21.78 8.90
N CYS A 43 -0.83 -22.13 8.37
CA CYS A 43 -1.23 -23.50 8.10
C CYS A 43 -0.53 -24.03 6.84
N LYS A 44 0.54 -24.82 7.02
CA LYS A 44 1.38 -25.40 5.94
C LYS A 44 0.69 -26.42 5.00
N ALA A 45 -0.61 -26.64 5.12
CA ALA A 45 -1.37 -27.53 4.24
C ALA A 45 -1.89 -26.74 3.01
N LYS A 46 -1.33 -27.06 1.84
CA LYS A 46 -1.22 -26.22 0.63
C LYS A 46 -2.53 -25.69 0.02
N GLY A 47 -2.44 -24.45 -0.47
CA GLY A 47 -3.31 -23.78 -1.44
C GLY A 47 -3.06 -22.26 -1.40
N PRO A 48 -3.29 -21.50 -2.48
CA PRO A 48 -3.34 -20.04 -2.38
C PRO A 48 -4.48 -19.65 -1.42
N ILE A 49 -4.21 -18.71 -0.51
CA ILE A 49 -5.21 -18.21 0.43
C ILE A 49 -6.18 -17.31 -0.32
N ASP A 50 -7.48 -17.60 -0.26
CA ASP A 50 -8.51 -16.78 -0.90
C ASP A 50 -8.57 -15.39 -0.25
N THR A 51 -8.90 -14.38 -1.05
CA THR A 51 -9.00 -12.98 -0.63
C THR A 51 -10.06 -12.75 0.45
N ALA A 52 -11.04 -13.65 0.61
CA ALA A 52 -12.01 -13.63 1.70
C ALA A 52 -11.36 -13.80 3.08
N TYR A 53 -10.32 -14.63 3.22
CA TYR A 53 -9.68 -14.84 4.52
C TYR A 53 -8.88 -13.63 4.98
N TYR A 54 -8.26 -12.90 4.04
CA TYR A 54 -7.64 -11.61 4.35
C TYR A 54 -8.68 -10.59 4.81
N LEU A 55 -9.88 -10.59 4.21
CA LEU A 55 -10.98 -9.73 4.66
C LEU A 55 -11.47 -10.12 6.05
N ALA A 56 -11.69 -11.42 6.29
CA ALA A 56 -12.12 -11.93 7.57
C ALA A 56 -11.13 -11.56 8.68
N ARG A 57 -9.83 -11.79 8.46
CA ARG A 57 -8.78 -11.37 9.40
C ARG A 57 -8.85 -9.89 9.74
N ALA A 58 -8.99 -9.02 8.74
CA ALA A 58 -9.13 -7.59 8.96
C ALA A 58 -10.42 -7.25 9.76
N CYS A 59 -11.54 -7.92 9.45
CA CYS A 59 -12.80 -7.73 10.16
C CYS A 59 -12.72 -8.14 11.64
N TYR A 60 -12.07 -9.27 11.94
CA TYR A 60 -11.83 -9.74 13.31
C TYR A 60 -10.86 -8.83 14.07
N ALA A 61 -9.86 -8.26 13.39
CA ALA A 61 -8.89 -7.32 13.97
C ALA A 61 -9.43 -5.89 14.13
N ASP A 62 -10.63 -5.59 13.63
CA ASP A 62 -11.16 -4.23 13.54
C ASP A 62 -10.26 -3.28 12.71
N GLU A 63 -9.80 -3.77 11.57
CA GLU A 63 -8.90 -3.04 10.69
C GLU A 63 -9.49 -2.91 9.28
N ILE A 64 -9.15 -1.81 8.60
CA ILE A 64 -9.40 -1.68 7.16
C ILE A 64 -8.47 -2.66 6.43
N PRO A 65 -8.97 -3.52 5.52
CA PRO A 65 -8.15 -4.48 4.83
C PRO A 65 -7.07 -3.78 4.00
N GLN A 66 -5.82 -4.20 4.18
CA GLN A 66 -4.65 -3.70 3.45
C GLN A 66 -4.31 -4.55 2.23
N HIS A 67 -4.74 -5.82 2.20
CA HIS A 67 -4.46 -6.72 1.08
C HIS A 67 -5.15 -6.23 -0.20
N ARG A 68 -4.38 -5.84 -1.20
CA ARG A 68 -4.86 -5.13 -2.39
C ARG A 68 -5.90 -5.92 -3.18
N GLN A 69 -5.68 -7.22 -3.40
CA GLN A 69 -6.64 -8.01 -4.16
C GLN A 69 -7.96 -8.15 -3.39
N THR A 70 -7.92 -8.29 -2.07
CA THR A 70 -9.12 -8.23 -1.22
C THR A 70 -9.84 -6.90 -1.36
N ARG A 71 -9.09 -5.80 -1.36
CA ARG A 71 -9.68 -4.46 -1.54
C ARG A 71 -10.35 -4.30 -2.91
N ILE A 72 -9.81 -4.92 -3.96
CA ILE A 72 -10.41 -4.92 -5.31
C ILE A 72 -11.65 -5.80 -5.35
N ASP A 73 -11.51 -7.04 -4.88
CA ASP A 73 -12.51 -8.10 -4.93
C ASP A 73 -13.78 -7.71 -4.18
N TYR A 74 -13.61 -7.16 -2.99
CA TYR A 74 -14.71 -6.80 -2.09
C TYR A 74 -15.06 -5.31 -2.11
N GLY A 75 -14.64 -4.59 -3.16
CA GLY A 75 -15.16 -3.25 -3.45
C GLY A 75 -14.57 -2.10 -2.63
N PHE A 76 -13.57 -2.32 -1.78
CA PHE A 76 -12.87 -1.25 -1.06
C PHE A 76 -12.23 -0.24 -2.03
N GLU A 77 -11.55 -0.69 -3.09
CA GLU A 77 -11.00 0.22 -4.10
C GLU A 77 -12.06 1.05 -4.83
N ARG A 78 -13.30 0.56 -4.88
CA ARG A 78 -14.44 1.25 -5.52
C ARG A 78 -15.09 2.22 -4.56
N VAL A 79 -15.37 1.80 -3.32
CA VAL A 79 -15.95 2.68 -2.31
C VAL A 79 -15.03 3.85 -1.98
N VAL A 80 -13.72 3.60 -1.91
CA VAL A 80 -12.70 4.63 -1.72
C VAL A 80 -12.81 5.72 -2.77
N ARG A 81 -12.93 5.33 -4.04
CA ARG A 81 -13.07 6.29 -5.14
C ARG A 81 -14.39 7.04 -5.07
N ALA A 82 -15.48 6.38 -4.67
CA ALA A 82 -16.81 6.96 -4.65
C ALA A 82 -17.10 7.82 -3.39
N HIS A 83 -16.56 7.44 -2.24
CA HIS A 83 -16.94 7.95 -0.91
C HIS A 83 -15.75 8.21 0.03
N GLY A 84 -14.51 8.09 -0.44
CA GLY A 84 -13.32 8.32 0.38
C GLY A 84 -13.19 7.35 1.55
N HIS A 85 -12.50 7.78 2.60
CA HIS A 85 -12.28 6.96 3.80
C HIS A 85 -13.58 6.66 4.56
N HIS A 86 -14.54 7.58 4.59
CA HIS A 86 -15.84 7.31 5.22
C HIS A 86 -16.49 6.06 4.64
N GLY A 87 -16.51 5.93 3.30
CA GLY A 87 -17.07 4.75 2.67
C GLY A 87 -16.28 3.46 2.95
N GLU A 88 -14.95 3.52 3.12
CA GLU A 88 -14.18 2.34 3.58
C GLU A 88 -14.62 1.86 4.94
N VAL A 89 -14.80 2.79 5.89
CA VAL A 89 -15.27 2.48 7.24
C VAL A 89 -16.67 1.87 7.17
N MET A 90 -17.56 2.42 6.34
CA MET A 90 -18.91 1.89 6.18
C MET A 90 -18.92 0.48 5.57
N LEU A 91 -18.11 0.25 4.54
CA LEU A 91 -17.99 -1.06 3.90
C LEU A 91 -17.30 -2.10 4.80
N CYS A 92 -16.29 -1.69 5.58
CA CYS A 92 -15.66 -2.53 6.59
C CYS A 92 -16.67 -2.94 7.66
N GLY A 93 -17.44 -1.98 8.20
CA GLY A 93 -18.50 -2.26 9.18
C GLY A 93 -19.55 -3.24 8.66
N LEU A 94 -19.93 -3.13 7.38
CA LEU A 94 -20.84 -4.08 6.73
C LEU A 94 -20.26 -5.51 6.73
N TYR A 95 -19.01 -5.68 6.28
CA TYR A 95 -18.36 -7.00 6.25
C TYR A 95 -18.09 -7.56 7.64
N ARG A 96 -17.79 -6.70 8.63
CA ARG A 96 -17.68 -7.11 10.04
C ARG A 96 -18.97 -7.70 10.55
N GLY A 97 -20.11 -7.08 10.24
CA GLY A 97 -21.44 -7.61 10.57
C GLY A 97 -21.82 -8.93 9.87
N LEU A 98 -21.03 -9.38 8.90
CA LEU A 98 -21.20 -10.70 8.25
C LEU A 98 -20.21 -11.74 8.80
N LEU A 99 -18.96 -11.34 9.01
CA LEU A 99 -17.82 -12.26 9.24
C LEU A 99 -17.39 -12.38 10.69
N ALA A 100 -17.59 -11.34 11.51
CA ALA A 100 -16.98 -11.21 12.83
C ALA A 100 -17.96 -10.79 13.94
N PHE A 101 -19.13 -10.26 13.58
CA PHE A 101 -20.16 -9.80 14.49
C PHE A 101 -21.55 -10.21 14.00
N MET A 102 -22.46 -10.47 14.94
CA MET A 102 -23.89 -10.86 14.79
C MET A 102 -24.19 -12.36 14.64
N GLU A 103 -25.47 -12.69 14.80
CA GLU A 103 -26.11 -14.01 14.68
C GLU A 103 -25.95 -14.67 13.28
N ILE A 104 -25.34 -13.97 12.31
CA ILE A 104 -25.23 -14.36 10.90
C ILE A 104 -23.93 -15.09 10.56
N GLU A 105 -22.89 -14.99 11.41
CA GLU A 105 -21.50 -15.47 11.20
C GLU A 105 -21.31 -16.43 10.01
N ILE A 106 -20.93 -15.88 8.85
CA ILE A 106 -20.67 -16.68 7.64
C ILE A 106 -19.19 -17.05 7.54
N GLU A 107 -18.93 -18.23 7.00
CA GLU A 107 -17.58 -18.69 6.71
C GLU A 107 -16.96 -17.88 5.54
N PRO A 108 -15.66 -17.54 5.59
CA PRO A 108 -14.97 -16.84 4.50
C PRO A 108 -15.11 -17.53 3.13
N GLU A 109 -15.14 -18.86 3.11
CA GLU A 109 -15.34 -19.67 1.90
C GLU A 109 -16.68 -19.38 1.22
N LYS A 110 -17.74 -19.20 2.02
CA LYS A 110 -19.07 -18.86 1.53
C LYS A 110 -19.10 -17.46 0.93
N LEU A 111 -18.41 -16.51 1.57
CA LEU A 111 -18.25 -15.16 1.02
C LEU A 111 -17.46 -15.16 -0.29
N ALA A 112 -16.40 -15.97 -0.38
CA ALA A 112 -15.63 -16.16 -1.62
C ALA A 112 -16.50 -16.73 -2.75
N GLN A 113 -17.36 -17.69 -2.43
CA GLN A 113 -18.33 -18.24 -3.37
C GLN A 113 -19.27 -17.17 -3.92
N TRP A 114 -19.89 -16.35 -3.05
CA TRP A 114 -20.79 -15.28 -3.47
C TRP A 114 -20.12 -14.27 -4.41
N ARG A 115 -18.83 -13.99 -4.18
CA ARG A 115 -18.02 -13.14 -5.05
C ARG A 115 -17.82 -13.78 -6.43
N VAL A 116 -17.42 -15.05 -6.49
CA VAL A 116 -17.18 -15.77 -7.75
C VAL A 116 -18.46 -15.87 -8.58
N GLU A 117 -19.59 -16.07 -7.91
CA GLU A 117 -20.92 -16.10 -8.56
C GLU A 117 -21.40 -14.70 -9.00
N GLY A 118 -20.76 -13.62 -8.56
CA GLY A 118 -21.20 -12.26 -8.83
C GLY A 118 -22.47 -11.85 -8.07
N ARG A 119 -22.82 -12.57 -6.99
CA ARG A 119 -24.08 -12.41 -6.22
C ARG A 119 -23.89 -11.86 -4.81
N LEU A 120 -22.79 -11.12 -4.58
CA LEU A 120 -22.51 -10.51 -3.28
C LEU A 120 -23.68 -9.69 -2.76
N VAL A 121 -24.26 -8.81 -3.58
CA VAL A 121 -25.36 -7.93 -3.16
C VAL A 121 -26.59 -8.73 -2.74
N GLU A 122 -27.00 -9.70 -3.56
CA GLU A 122 -28.14 -10.57 -3.29
C GLU A 122 -27.98 -11.30 -1.95
N HIS A 123 -26.84 -11.96 -1.75
CA HIS A 123 -26.62 -12.75 -0.55
C HIS A 123 -26.42 -11.90 0.71
N ILE A 124 -25.78 -10.74 0.61
CA ILE A 124 -25.68 -9.79 1.73
C ILE A 124 -27.08 -9.32 2.15
N ASN A 125 -27.92 -8.91 1.19
CA ASN A 125 -29.30 -8.52 1.47
C ASN A 125 -30.08 -9.66 2.13
N ALA A 126 -29.94 -10.89 1.62
CA ALA A 126 -30.62 -12.06 2.17
C ALA A 126 -30.20 -12.33 3.62
N GLN A 127 -28.91 -12.22 3.96
CA GLN A 127 -28.45 -12.41 5.34
C GLN A 127 -29.00 -11.36 6.28
N PHE A 128 -28.83 -10.07 5.97
CA PHE A 128 -29.33 -8.99 6.83
C PHE A 128 -30.87 -8.94 6.92
N ALA A 129 -31.57 -9.46 5.92
CA ALA A 129 -33.03 -9.60 5.97
C ALA A 129 -33.51 -10.58 7.04
N THR A 130 -32.67 -11.54 7.47
CA THR A 130 -33.01 -12.49 8.54
C THR A 130 -33.07 -11.84 9.92
N LEU A 131 -32.43 -10.68 10.09
CA LEU A 131 -32.39 -9.96 11.37
C LEU A 131 -33.62 -9.06 11.57
N PRO A 132 -34.04 -8.85 12.84
CA PRO A 132 -34.95 -7.77 13.22
C PRO A 132 -34.48 -6.43 12.68
N ARG A 133 -35.40 -5.54 12.29
CA ARG A 133 -35.07 -4.27 11.60
C ARG A 133 -34.07 -3.42 12.39
N ASP A 134 -34.27 -3.40 13.70
CA ASP A 134 -33.55 -2.66 14.73
C ASP A 134 -32.13 -3.22 14.97
N HIS A 135 -31.86 -4.46 14.53
CA HIS A 135 -30.55 -5.12 14.65
C HIS A 135 -29.70 -5.03 13.37
N ARG A 136 -30.20 -4.42 12.28
CA ARG A 136 -29.48 -4.38 10.99
C ARG A 136 -28.35 -3.34 10.95
N GLY A 137 -28.39 -2.35 11.85
CA GLY A 137 -27.33 -1.35 12.02
C GLY A 137 -27.21 -0.31 10.88
N GLY A 138 -26.44 0.75 11.13
CA GLY A 138 -26.25 1.86 10.19
C GLY A 138 -25.42 1.48 8.94
N TYR A 139 -24.53 0.49 9.06
CA TYR A 139 -23.70 0.02 7.94
C TYR A 139 -24.54 -0.63 6.82
N TYR A 140 -25.55 -1.43 7.20
CA TYR A 140 -26.45 -2.03 6.24
C TYR A 140 -27.38 -1.01 5.59
N ALA A 141 -27.90 -0.04 6.36
CA ALA A 141 -28.70 1.05 5.82
C ALA A 141 -27.93 1.85 4.75
N TRP A 142 -26.67 2.19 5.03
CA TRP A 142 -25.78 2.82 4.05
C TRP A 142 -25.52 1.92 2.84
N PHE A 143 -25.33 0.62 3.04
CA PHE A 143 -25.11 -0.32 1.95
C PHE A 143 -26.30 -0.39 0.98
N LEU A 144 -27.55 -0.31 1.46
CA LEU A 144 -28.73 -0.31 0.61
C LEU A 144 -28.73 0.83 -0.42
N GLU A 145 -28.19 1.99 -0.05
CA GLU A 145 -28.04 3.15 -0.94
C GLU A 145 -26.83 3.03 -1.88
N ASN A 146 -25.89 2.12 -1.58
CA ASN A 146 -24.57 2.04 -2.21
C ASN A 146 -24.24 0.64 -2.78
N GLN A 147 -25.26 -0.17 -3.07
CA GLN A 147 -25.09 -1.55 -3.58
C GLN A 147 -24.29 -1.62 -4.88
N HIS A 148 -24.32 -0.54 -5.67
CA HIS A 148 -23.56 -0.37 -6.91
C HIS A 148 -22.03 -0.49 -6.73
N ILE A 149 -21.53 -0.40 -5.49
CA ILE A 149 -20.13 -0.65 -5.16
C ILE A 149 -19.79 -2.13 -5.35
N LEU A 150 -20.72 -3.04 -5.06
CA LEU A 150 -20.48 -4.48 -5.13
C LEU A 150 -21.06 -5.12 -6.40
N ASP A 151 -22.10 -4.52 -6.98
CA ASP A 151 -22.68 -4.96 -8.24
C ASP A 151 -22.65 -3.82 -9.28
N ARG A 152 -21.91 -4.01 -10.38
CA ARG A 152 -21.78 -3.00 -11.44
C ARG A 152 -22.97 -2.96 -12.40
N THR A 153 -23.79 -4.02 -12.40
CA THR A 153 -25.02 -4.08 -13.21
C THR A 153 -26.11 -3.21 -12.59
N LEU A 154 -26.10 -3.11 -11.26
CA LEU A 154 -26.77 -2.03 -10.56
C LEU A 154 -26.05 -0.75 -10.96
N SER A 155 -26.69 0.04 -11.81
CA SER A 155 -26.17 1.35 -12.11
C SER A 155 -26.01 2.06 -10.77
N SER A 156 -24.76 2.32 -10.35
CA SER A 156 -24.49 3.64 -9.81
C SER A 156 -25.08 4.52 -10.89
N SER A 157 -26.00 5.41 -10.59
CA SER A 157 -26.24 6.48 -11.54
C SER A 157 -24.85 7.04 -11.84
N GLN A 158 -24.25 6.71 -13.00
CA GLN A 158 -22.86 7.07 -13.30
C GLN A 158 -22.73 8.59 -13.21
N GLY A 159 -23.85 9.29 -13.42
CA GLY A 159 -24.08 10.68 -13.06
C GLY A 159 -23.75 11.04 -11.61
N VAL A 160 -24.15 10.28 -10.58
CA VAL A 160 -23.83 10.56 -9.16
C VAL A 160 -22.35 10.35 -8.84
N GLN A 161 -21.72 9.27 -9.30
CA GLN A 161 -20.27 9.08 -9.08
C GLN A 161 -19.46 10.13 -9.83
N GLN A 162 -19.84 10.41 -11.08
CA GLN A 162 -19.21 11.45 -11.89
C GLN A 162 -19.46 12.85 -11.31
N ALA A 163 -20.65 13.10 -10.75
CA ALA A 163 -20.98 14.34 -10.06
C ALA A 163 -20.17 14.49 -8.78
N ALA A 164 -20.05 13.46 -7.94
CA ALA A 164 -19.23 13.49 -6.74
C ALA A 164 -17.75 13.72 -7.08
N ALA A 165 -17.22 13.04 -8.11
CA ALA A 165 -15.86 13.28 -8.59
C ALA A 165 -15.68 14.70 -9.16
N ASN A 166 -16.66 15.21 -9.91
CA ASN A 166 -16.66 16.57 -10.42
C ASN A 166 -16.75 17.61 -9.30
N GLN A 167 -17.51 17.33 -8.24
CA GLN A 167 -17.66 18.19 -7.08
C GLN A 167 -16.34 18.28 -6.31
N ARG A 168 -15.65 17.15 -6.09
CA ARG A 168 -14.31 17.13 -5.46
C ARG A 168 -13.28 17.88 -6.29
N LEU A 169 -13.30 17.66 -7.61
CA LEU A 169 -12.47 18.41 -8.56
C LEU A 169 -12.72 19.92 -8.47
N GLN A 170 -13.99 20.34 -8.42
CA GLN A 170 -14.38 21.74 -8.31
C GLN A 170 -14.02 22.33 -6.94
N ALA A 171 -14.17 21.57 -5.86
CA ALA A 171 -13.77 21.99 -4.52
C ALA A 171 -12.26 22.26 -4.44
N ALA A 172 -11.43 21.37 -5.01
CA ALA A 172 -9.99 21.63 -5.10
C ALA A 172 -9.67 22.83 -6.01
N TRP A 173 -10.42 23.02 -7.10
CA TRP A 173 -10.21 24.13 -8.04
C TRP A 173 -10.39 25.51 -7.41
N VAL A 174 -11.25 25.63 -6.39
CA VAL A 174 -11.44 26.89 -5.63
C VAL A 174 -10.11 27.40 -5.05
N PHE A 175 -9.20 26.52 -4.65
CA PHE A 175 -7.87 26.91 -4.13
C PHE A 175 -6.94 27.48 -5.21
N VAL A 176 -7.20 27.15 -6.48
CA VAL A 176 -6.39 27.59 -7.62
C VAL A 176 -6.85 28.94 -8.14
N VAL A 177 -8.17 29.13 -8.31
CA VAL A 177 -8.73 30.31 -8.99
C VAL A 177 -9.52 31.25 -8.07
N GLY A 178 -9.69 30.88 -6.80
CA GLY A 178 -10.52 31.59 -5.83
C GLY A 178 -12.01 31.20 -5.88
N PRO A 179 -12.78 31.51 -4.83
CA PRO A 179 -14.18 31.08 -4.67
C PRO A 179 -15.16 31.77 -5.64
N SER A 180 -14.75 32.88 -6.27
CA SER A 180 -15.59 33.65 -7.19
C SER A 180 -15.70 33.04 -8.58
N LYS A 181 -14.80 32.11 -8.95
CA LYS A 181 -14.80 31.46 -10.27
C LYS A 181 -15.35 30.04 -10.17
N ARG A 182 -16.35 29.74 -11.01
CA ARG A 182 -16.97 28.41 -11.12
C ARG A 182 -16.74 27.82 -12.49
N ASP A 183 -15.58 27.20 -12.67
CA ASP A 183 -15.27 26.48 -13.91
C ASP A 183 -16.01 25.12 -13.93
N SER A 184 -16.46 24.72 -15.12
CA SER A 184 -17.00 23.38 -15.33
C SER A 184 -15.91 22.32 -15.12
N ALA A 185 -16.27 21.11 -14.71
CA ALA A 185 -15.32 20.02 -14.54
C ALA A 185 -14.54 19.68 -15.84
N LYS A 186 -15.12 19.93 -17.02
CA LYS A 186 -14.44 19.78 -18.32
C LYS A 186 -13.36 20.87 -18.50
N THR A 187 -13.69 22.11 -18.17
CA THR A 187 -12.76 23.24 -18.23
C THR A 187 -11.60 23.03 -17.26
N ILE A 188 -11.88 22.61 -16.03
CA ILE A 188 -10.85 22.35 -15.00
C ILE A 188 -9.86 21.31 -15.51
N ARG A 189 -10.33 20.14 -15.98
CA ARG A 189 -9.45 19.09 -16.52
C ARG A 189 -8.55 19.60 -17.66
N LYS A 190 -9.10 20.39 -18.59
CA LYS A 190 -8.33 20.99 -19.69
C LYS A 190 -7.22 21.92 -19.17
N ARG A 191 -7.50 22.70 -18.13
CA ARG A 191 -6.54 23.64 -17.54
C ARG A 191 -5.46 22.93 -16.72
N VAL A 192 -5.85 21.95 -15.93
CA VAL A 192 -4.92 21.12 -15.14
C VAL A 192 -3.99 20.32 -16.07
N ALA A 193 -4.47 19.85 -17.22
CA ALA A 193 -3.62 19.18 -18.21
C ALA A 193 -2.48 20.07 -18.76
N ALA A 194 -2.60 21.40 -18.63
CA ALA A 194 -1.55 22.34 -19.00
C ALA A 194 -0.56 22.64 -17.85
N PHE A 195 -0.79 22.11 -16.65
CA PHE A 195 0.12 22.26 -15.52
C PHE A 195 1.38 21.39 -15.71
N SER A 196 2.48 21.74 -15.04
CA SER A 196 3.64 20.86 -14.95
C SER A 196 3.26 19.52 -14.27
N PRO A 197 3.98 18.41 -14.51
CA PRO A 197 3.66 17.13 -13.86
C PRO A 197 3.58 17.22 -12.33
N LEU A 198 4.47 18.00 -11.68
CA LEU A 198 4.44 18.18 -10.24
C LEU A 198 3.26 19.02 -9.77
N ASP A 199 2.88 20.06 -10.52
CA ASP A 199 1.69 20.86 -10.19
C ASP A 199 0.39 20.05 -10.38
N GLN A 200 0.35 19.14 -11.36
CA GLN A 200 -0.74 18.17 -11.51
C GLN A 200 -0.81 17.23 -10.31
N ALA A 201 0.34 16.75 -9.82
CA ALA A 201 0.41 15.96 -8.60
C ALA A 201 -0.07 16.77 -7.38
N CYS A 202 0.35 18.03 -7.23
CA CYS A 202 -0.09 18.93 -6.16
C CYS A 202 -1.60 19.13 -6.19
N PHE A 203 -2.17 19.38 -7.37
CA PHE A 203 -3.61 19.50 -7.53
C PHE A 203 -4.34 18.20 -7.19
N SER A 204 -3.76 17.05 -7.54
CA SER A 204 -4.29 15.74 -7.17
C SER A 204 -4.28 15.52 -5.65
N LEU A 205 -3.22 15.96 -4.95
CA LEU A 205 -3.18 15.95 -3.49
C LEU A 205 -4.32 16.78 -2.89
N TYR A 206 -4.63 17.96 -3.41
CA TYR A 206 -5.75 18.78 -2.91
C TYR A 206 -7.09 18.05 -3.04
N ILE A 207 -7.34 17.40 -4.18
CA ILE A 207 -8.55 16.57 -4.38
C ILE A 207 -8.60 15.49 -3.31
N ASN A 208 -7.48 14.81 -3.05
CA ASN A 208 -7.41 13.69 -2.12
C ASN A 208 -7.61 14.12 -0.67
N LEU A 209 -6.94 15.18 -0.22
CA LEU A 209 -7.08 15.74 1.12
C LEU A 209 -8.53 16.15 1.42
N LEU A 210 -9.20 16.78 0.45
CA LEU A 210 -10.60 17.20 0.58
C LEU A 210 -11.59 16.03 0.53
N SER A 211 -11.16 14.87 0.01
CA SER A 211 -11.95 13.64 -0.08
C SER A 211 -11.69 12.67 1.08
N ASP A 212 -10.84 13.06 2.03
CA ASP A 212 -10.27 12.17 3.05
C ASP A 212 -9.64 10.91 2.45
N TRP A 213 -9.08 11.02 1.25
CA TRP A 213 -8.36 9.95 0.58
C TRP A 213 -6.88 9.99 0.94
N ARG A 214 -6.34 8.85 1.36
CA ARG A 214 -4.95 8.72 1.77
C ARG A 214 -4.10 8.14 0.66
N TYR A 215 -2.87 8.61 0.54
CA TYR A 215 -1.88 7.98 -0.31
C TYR A 215 -1.37 6.70 0.34
N GLY A 216 -1.18 5.66 -0.45
CA GLY A 216 -0.58 4.40 0.00
C GLY A 216 0.54 3.96 -0.93
N PRO A 217 1.26 2.86 -0.59
CA PRO A 217 2.48 2.45 -1.27
C PRO A 217 2.37 2.29 -2.78
N SER A 218 1.20 1.92 -3.31
CA SER A 218 0.99 1.76 -4.76
C SER A 218 0.83 3.07 -5.54
N MET A 219 0.94 4.23 -4.88
CA MET A 219 0.69 5.53 -5.49
C MET A 219 1.95 6.37 -5.49
N GLU A 220 2.24 7.02 -6.61
CA GLU A 220 3.40 7.89 -6.76
C GLU A 220 3.41 9.05 -5.75
N GLY A 221 2.22 9.57 -5.44
CA GLY A 221 2.05 10.64 -4.44
C GLY A 221 2.54 10.28 -3.04
N TRP A 222 2.63 8.99 -2.70
CA TRP A 222 3.15 8.55 -1.41
C TRP A 222 4.63 8.90 -1.22
N ILE A 223 5.41 8.88 -2.30
CA ILE A 223 6.79 9.39 -2.31
C ILE A 223 6.82 10.90 -2.52
N ILE A 224 6.09 11.42 -3.51
CA ILE A 224 6.15 12.85 -3.88
C ILE A 224 5.84 13.76 -2.69
N PHE A 225 4.91 13.34 -1.82
CA PHE A 225 4.49 14.10 -0.64
C PHE A 225 5.01 13.53 0.68
N GLY A 226 6.02 12.65 0.63
CA GLY A 226 6.74 12.21 1.82
C GLY A 226 5.98 11.31 2.79
N PHE A 227 4.81 10.77 2.41
CA PHE A 227 4.07 9.83 3.25
C PHE A 227 4.86 8.54 3.53
N VAL A 228 5.71 8.10 2.60
CA VAL A 228 6.64 6.98 2.82
C VAL A 228 7.63 7.20 3.99
N ALA A 229 7.84 8.44 4.44
CA ALA A 229 8.69 8.74 5.59
C ALA A 229 8.09 8.27 6.92
N THR A 230 6.76 8.07 6.94
CA THR A 230 6.02 7.73 8.15
C THR A 230 6.33 6.30 8.59
N THR A 231 6.38 6.09 9.90
CA THR A 231 6.75 4.80 10.51
C THR A 231 5.54 4.02 11.02
N SER A 232 4.38 4.65 11.06
CA SER A 232 3.12 4.06 11.54
C SER A 232 1.90 4.69 10.87
N ALA A 233 0.76 3.98 10.90
CA ALA A 233 -0.52 4.52 10.45
C ALA A 233 -0.95 5.79 11.20
N THR A 234 -0.55 5.93 12.48
CA THR A 234 -0.78 7.12 13.28
C THR A 234 0.00 8.31 12.73
N SER A 235 1.32 8.16 12.52
CA SER A 235 2.16 9.20 11.92
C SER A 235 1.71 9.58 10.51
N GLU A 236 1.23 8.62 9.71
CA GLU A 236 0.67 8.92 8.39
C GLU A 236 -0.62 9.75 8.49
N THR A 237 -1.49 9.41 9.44
CA THR A 237 -2.71 10.18 9.73
C THR A 237 -2.39 11.60 10.17
N GLU A 238 -1.38 11.78 11.00
CA GLU A 238 -0.91 13.10 11.44
C GLU A 238 -0.35 13.93 10.29
N LEU A 239 0.45 13.32 9.40
CA LEU A 239 0.97 14.00 8.22
C LEU A 239 -0.15 14.41 7.27
N HIS A 240 -1.13 13.54 7.04
CA HIS A 240 -2.32 13.84 6.24
C HIS A 240 -3.10 15.02 6.82
N ARG A 241 -3.31 15.04 8.14
CA ARG A 241 -3.93 16.17 8.85
C ARG A 241 -3.11 17.45 8.70
N GLY A 242 -1.80 17.38 8.83
CA GLY A 242 -0.89 18.51 8.65
C GLY A 242 -0.97 19.10 7.24
N TYR A 243 -0.98 18.25 6.20
CA TYR A 243 -1.21 18.72 4.83
C TYR A 243 -2.59 19.36 4.64
N ARG A 244 -3.65 18.79 5.24
CA ARG A 244 -5.00 19.35 5.16
C ARG A 244 -5.09 20.72 5.82
N GLU A 245 -4.39 20.91 6.93
CA GLU A 245 -4.26 22.21 7.58
C GLU A 245 -3.45 23.19 6.73
N LEU A 246 -2.35 22.72 6.13
CA LEU A 246 -1.47 23.55 5.32
C LEU A 246 -2.18 24.13 4.10
N ILE A 247 -2.95 23.32 3.35
CA ILE A 247 -3.69 23.82 2.17
C ILE A 247 -4.73 24.88 2.54
N GLY A 248 -5.17 24.94 3.80
CA GLY A 248 -6.04 25.99 4.33
C GLY A 248 -5.31 27.27 4.75
N ARG A 249 -3.97 27.24 4.86
CA ARG A 249 -3.14 28.35 5.35
C ARG A 249 -2.22 28.98 4.30
N CYS A 250 -1.97 28.29 3.18
CA CYS A 250 -1.17 28.80 2.06
C CYS A 250 -1.98 28.88 0.76
N THR A 251 -1.48 29.64 -0.23
CA THR A 251 -2.07 29.61 -1.58
C THR A 251 -1.63 28.38 -2.35
N PHE A 252 -2.41 27.96 -3.37
CA PHE A 252 -2.01 26.85 -4.25
C PHE A 252 -0.65 27.11 -4.93
N GLN A 253 -0.39 28.36 -5.34
CA GLN A 253 0.88 28.74 -5.95
C GLN A 253 2.06 28.67 -4.97
N GLU A 254 1.86 29.10 -3.72
CA GLU A 254 2.86 28.95 -2.66
C GLU A 254 3.16 27.48 -2.37
N PHE A 255 2.13 26.64 -2.28
CA PHE A 255 2.28 25.20 -2.10
C PHE A 255 3.06 24.56 -3.25
N CYS A 256 2.67 24.81 -4.50
CA CYS A 256 3.38 24.33 -5.68
C CYS A 256 4.83 24.84 -5.71
N GLY A 257 5.05 26.12 -5.38
CA GLY A 257 6.38 26.70 -5.27
C GLY A 257 7.26 25.97 -4.24
N ALA A 258 6.70 25.65 -3.08
CA ALA A 258 7.39 24.89 -2.04
C ALA A 258 7.66 23.43 -2.45
N CYS A 259 6.76 22.78 -3.18
CA CYS A 259 7.01 21.46 -3.76
C CYS A 259 8.16 21.48 -4.77
N ASN A 260 8.14 22.44 -5.71
CA ASN A 260 9.19 22.58 -6.73
C ASN A 260 10.55 22.92 -6.11
N ALA A 261 10.56 23.79 -5.10
CA ALA A 261 11.78 24.19 -4.39
C ALA A 261 12.23 23.20 -3.31
N ARG A 262 11.47 22.12 -3.06
CA ARG A 262 11.74 21.14 -1.98
C ARG A 262 11.82 21.79 -0.59
N THR A 263 10.93 22.76 -0.34
CA THR A 263 10.85 23.54 0.91
C THR A 263 9.53 23.34 1.65
N ILE A 264 8.79 22.25 1.36
CA ILE A 264 7.57 21.90 2.07
C ILE A 264 7.75 21.88 3.61
N PRO A 265 8.83 21.31 4.18
CA PRO A 265 9.02 21.35 5.64
C PRO A 265 9.14 22.79 6.17
N ALA A 266 9.83 23.67 5.43
CA ALA A 266 9.92 25.09 5.82
C ALA A 266 8.57 25.81 5.69
N LEU A 267 7.71 25.38 4.76
CA LEU A 267 6.34 25.88 4.65
C LEU A 267 5.47 25.40 5.82
N PHE A 268 5.60 24.14 6.27
CA PHE A 268 4.99 23.65 7.50
C PHE A 268 5.45 24.47 8.72
N ASP A 269 6.76 24.69 8.87
CA ASP A 269 7.35 25.46 9.96
C ASP A 269 6.81 26.89 9.99
N ARG A 270 6.74 27.55 8.82
CA ARG A 270 6.19 28.91 8.67
C ARG A 270 4.75 29.03 9.15
N HIS A 271 3.94 28.00 8.94
CA HIS A 271 2.54 27.97 9.36
C HIS A 271 2.32 27.33 10.73
N GLY A 272 3.38 26.96 11.45
CA GLY A 272 3.31 26.37 12.79
C GLY A 272 2.66 24.98 12.81
N ILE A 273 2.78 24.21 11.72
CA ILE A 273 2.17 22.88 11.59
C ILE A 273 3.22 21.83 11.94
N ALA A 274 2.93 20.99 12.93
CA ALA A 274 3.82 19.90 13.32
C ALA A 274 3.95 18.86 12.20
N THR A 275 5.17 18.35 12.01
CA THR A 275 5.46 17.23 11.10
C THR A 275 5.84 16.00 11.92
N PRO A 276 5.11 14.88 11.77
CA PRO A 276 5.53 13.62 12.40
C PRO A 276 6.83 13.14 11.76
N ASP A 277 7.64 12.39 12.51
CA ASP A 277 8.91 11.82 12.02
C ASP A 277 9.78 12.84 11.28
N SER A 278 9.90 14.06 11.85
CA SER A 278 10.38 15.25 11.16
C SER A 278 11.73 15.07 10.45
N ARG A 279 12.60 14.20 10.98
CA ARG A 279 13.88 13.83 10.33
C ARG A 279 13.65 13.15 8.97
N TYR A 280 12.82 12.11 8.92
CA TYR A 280 12.55 11.35 7.69
C TYR A 280 11.73 12.18 6.70
N PHE A 281 10.73 12.91 7.19
CA PHE A 281 9.95 13.80 6.34
C PHE A 281 10.83 14.89 5.71
N ARG A 282 11.73 15.52 6.48
CA ARG A 282 12.68 16.51 5.94
C ARG A 282 13.68 15.90 4.97
N ASP A 283 14.16 14.68 5.21
CA ASP A 283 15.04 13.99 4.26
C ASP A 283 14.35 13.82 2.91
N ILE A 284 13.12 13.30 2.89
CA ILE A 284 12.40 13.15 1.62
C ILE A 284 12.09 14.51 1.01
N MET A 285 11.57 15.46 1.78
CA MET A 285 11.02 16.68 1.19
C MET A 285 12.05 17.76 0.90
N SER A 286 13.28 17.67 1.42
CA SER A 286 14.32 18.72 1.26
C SER A 286 15.67 18.21 0.78
N PHE A 287 15.85 16.92 0.48
CA PHE A 287 17.11 16.43 -0.07
C PHE A 287 17.39 16.99 -1.48
N ALA A 288 18.53 17.70 -1.62
CA ALA A 288 18.93 18.35 -2.86
C ALA A 288 19.18 17.36 -4.01
N GLY A 289 19.55 16.12 -3.69
CA GLY A 289 19.79 15.05 -4.66
C GLY A 289 18.54 14.36 -5.20
N GLY A 290 17.34 14.83 -4.86
CA GLY A 290 16.08 14.16 -5.20
C GLY A 290 15.54 13.33 -4.03
N VAL A 291 14.97 12.16 -4.30
CA VAL A 291 14.57 11.21 -3.26
C VAL A 291 15.60 10.08 -3.22
N ARG A 292 16.12 9.74 -2.04
CA ARG A 292 17.08 8.63 -1.87
C ARG A 292 16.48 7.31 -2.36
N SER A 293 17.30 6.45 -2.95
CA SER A 293 16.84 5.15 -3.49
C SER A 293 16.25 4.23 -2.43
N SER A 294 16.67 4.35 -1.16
CA SER A 294 16.12 3.57 -0.05
C SER A 294 14.62 3.81 0.17
N TRP A 295 14.13 5.02 -0.11
CA TRP A 295 12.69 5.32 -0.04
C TRP A 295 11.90 4.65 -1.15
N PHE A 296 12.46 4.58 -2.37
CA PHE A 296 11.86 3.81 -3.46
C PHE A 296 11.88 2.30 -3.16
N LEU A 297 12.96 1.80 -2.54
CA LEU A 297 13.02 0.42 -2.09
C LEU A 297 11.96 0.15 -1.00
N LYS A 298 11.79 1.04 -0.02
CA LYS A 298 10.73 0.94 1.01
C LYS A 298 9.35 0.85 0.35
N GLN A 299 9.04 1.77 -0.57
CA GLN A 299 7.78 1.73 -1.34
C GLN A 299 7.59 0.40 -2.07
N TYR A 300 8.63 -0.06 -2.77
CA TYR A 300 8.57 -1.31 -3.50
C TYR A 300 8.22 -2.49 -2.58
N VAL A 301 8.91 -2.64 -1.45
CA VAL A 301 8.67 -3.78 -0.56
C VAL A 301 7.31 -3.70 0.13
N GLU A 302 6.83 -2.51 0.48
CA GLU A 302 5.51 -2.33 1.08
C GLU A 302 4.38 -2.54 0.08
N GLN A 303 4.55 -2.05 -1.15
CA GLN A 303 3.61 -2.33 -2.24
C GLN A 303 3.53 -3.84 -2.51
N ARG A 304 4.67 -4.54 -2.49
CA ARG A 304 4.73 -6.00 -2.67
C ARG A 304 4.10 -6.75 -1.50
N ALA A 305 4.32 -6.30 -0.26
CA ALA A 305 3.69 -6.87 0.93
C ALA A 305 2.16 -6.72 0.89
N GLY A 306 1.65 -5.55 0.49
CA GLY A 306 0.22 -5.29 0.34
C GLY A 306 -0.45 -6.09 -0.77
N LEU A 307 0.32 -6.55 -1.78
CA LEU A 307 -0.20 -7.36 -2.89
C LEU A 307 -0.37 -8.84 -2.56
N GLY A 308 0.28 -9.36 -1.50
CA GLY A 308 0.30 -10.79 -1.21
C GLY A 308 0.93 -11.64 -2.33
N THR A 309 0.90 -12.97 -2.21
CA THR A 309 1.35 -13.90 -3.27
C THR A 309 0.28 -14.07 -4.35
N VAL A 310 -0.18 -12.98 -4.97
CA VAL A 310 -1.12 -13.05 -6.09
C VAL A 310 -0.38 -13.57 -7.32
N PRO A 311 -0.79 -14.72 -7.90
CA PRO A 311 -0.18 -15.23 -9.13
C PRO A 311 -0.31 -14.21 -10.27
N GLY A 312 0.82 -13.79 -10.85
CA GLY A 312 0.87 -12.87 -12.00
C GLY A 312 0.91 -11.38 -11.67
N SER A 313 0.83 -10.96 -10.40
CA SER A 313 1.06 -9.55 -10.04
C SER A 313 2.56 -9.28 -9.94
N ILE A 314 3.10 -8.50 -10.88
CA ILE A 314 4.51 -8.11 -10.90
C ILE A 314 4.59 -6.63 -10.51
N VAL A 315 5.14 -6.34 -9.33
CA VAL A 315 5.62 -4.99 -9.01
C VAL A 315 6.99 -4.85 -9.67
N PRO A 316 7.18 -3.90 -10.60
CA PRO A 316 8.50 -3.65 -11.15
C PRO A 316 9.42 -3.11 -10.05
N ILE A 317 10.63 -3.66 -9.96
CA ILE A 317 11.66 -3.15 -9.04
C ILE A 317 12.07 -1.76 -9.54
N PRO A 318 12.05 -0.71 -8.68
CA PRO A 318 12.51 0.62 -9.07
C PRO A 318 13.95 0.57 -9.60
N ILE A 319 14.23 1.24 -10.72
CA ILE A 319 15.54 1.18 -11.35
C ILE A 319 16.68 1.64 -10.41
N THR A 320 16.40 2.60 -9.54
CA THR A 320 17.33 3.06 -8.50
C THR A 320 17.65 1.94 -7.51
N ALA A 321 16.64 1.20 -7.07
CA ALA A 321 16.83 0.03 -6.21
C ALA A 321 17.54 -1.12 -6.93
N VAL A 322 17.37 -1.24 -8.25
CA VAL A 322 18.10 -2.25 -9.05
C VAL A 322 19.61 -2.10 -8.88
N TYR A 323 20.10 -0.87 -8.99
CA TYR A 323 21.52 -0.56 -8.88
C TYR A 323 22.03 -0.52 -7.45
N ASP A 324 21.30 0.14 -6.56
CA ASP A 324 21.80 0.50 -5.24
C ASP A 324 21.70 -0.65 -4.23
N PHE A 325 20.79 -1.60 -4.46
CA PHE A 325 20.44 -2.63 -3.48
C PHE A 325 20.64 -4.06 -3.97
N GLY A 326 21.51 -4.24 -4.97
CA GLY A 326 22.07 -5.55 -5.33
C GLY A 326 21.24 -6.39 -6.29
N TYR A 327 20.04 -5.94 -6.69
CA TYR A 327 19.20 -6.67 -7.64
C TYR A 327 19.84 -6.83 -9.02
N ILE A 328 20.72 -5.91 -9.43
CA ILE A 328 21.50 -6.05 -10.68
C ILE A 328 22.44 -7.27 -10.66
N ASN A 329 22.82 -7.75 -9.47
CA ASN A 329 23.68 -8.92 -9.30
C ASN A 329 22.90 -10.24 -9.28
N CYS A 330 21.56 -10.19 -9.33
CA CYS A 330 20.71 -11.37 -9.39
C CYS A 330 20.83 -12.04 -10.75
N ARG A 331 21.15 -13.34 -10.73
CA ARG A 331 21.25 -14.20 -11.92
C ARG A 331 20.03 -15.08 -12.13
N ALA A 332 19.18 -15.19 -11.11
CA ALA A 332 18.00 -16.02 -11.13
C ALA A 332 16.89 -15.41 -10.27
N PHE A 333 15.64 -15.77 -10.58
CA PHE A 333 14.46 -15.33 -9.83
C PHE A 333 14.52 -15.68 -8.33
N ARG A 334 15.19 -16.77 -7.95
CA ARG A 334 15.44 -17.11 -6.55
C ARG A 334 16.17 -15.98 -5.81
N GLU A 335 17.16 -15.36 -6.44
CA GLU A 335 18.00 -14.33 -5.81
C GLU A 335 17.24 -13.01 -5.68
N VAL A 336 16.38 -12.69 -6.65
CA VAL A 336 15.42 -11.58 -6.54
C VAL A 336 14.53 -11.78 -5.31
N ARG A 337 13.95 -12.98 -5.15
CA ARG A 337 13.12 -13.31 -3.99
C ARG A 337 13.91 -13.22 -2.67
N MET A 338 15.18 -13.60 -2.66
CA MET A 338 16.03 -13.48 -1.47
C MET A 338 16.24 -12.03 -1.04
N LEU A 339 16.43 -11.10 -1.99
CA LEU A 339 16.53 -9.67 -1.69
C LEU A 339 15.18 -9.07 -1.29
N ASP A 340 14.12 -9.48 -1.97
CA ASP A 340 12.75 -9.12 -1.64
C ASP A 340 12.38 -9.45 -0.19
N ASP A 341 12.68 -10.67 0.25
CA ASP A 341 12.41 -11.15 1.61
C ASP A 341 13.34 -10.45 2.62
N LEU A 342 14.59 -10.22 2.26
CA LEU A 342 15.56 -9.47 3.07
C LEU A 342 15.07 -8.05 3.36
N TYR A 343 14.77 -7.27 2.32
CA TYR A 343 14.37 -5.88 2.49
C TYR A 343 12.98 -5.75 3.12
N ALA A 344 12.06 -6.68 2.85
CA ALA A 344 10.77 -6.72 3.55
C ALA A 344 10.91 -7.05 5.04
N ALA A 345 11.90 -7.86 5.43
CA ALA A 345 12.21 -8.08 6.84
C ALA A 345 12.90 -6.84 7.45
N LEU A 346 13.83 -6.23 6.72
CA LEU A 346 14.55 -5.03 7.13
C LEU A 346 13.59 -3.88 7.44
N PHE A 347 12.71 -3.49 6.52
CA PHE A 347 11.78 -2.37 6.74
C PHE A 347 10.65 -2.66 7.73
N ARG A 348 10.47 -3.92 8.18
CA ARG A 348 9.58 -4.25 9.31
C ARG A 348 10.23 -4.02 10.67
N ASN A 349 11.56 -3.91 10.72
CA ASN A 349 12.27 -3.60 11.95
C ASN A 349 12.18 -2.07 12.21
N PRO A 350 11.57 -1.62 13.32
CA PRO A 350 11.43 -0.20 13.63
C PRO A 350 12.76 0.53 13.83
N ASP A 351 13.84 -0.20 14.15
CA ASP A 351 15.18 0.38 14.37
C ASP A 351 15.94 0.65 13.07
N VAL A 352 15.40 0.20 11.92
CA VAL A 352 16.03 0.41 10.62
C VAL A 352 15.85 1.86 10.18
N ASP A 353 16.97 2.49 9.87
CA ASP A 353 17.04 3.83 9.34
C ASP A 353 17.21 3.82 7.80
N PRO A 354 16.19 4.20 7.01
CA PRO A 354 16.28 4.24 5.55
C PRO A 354 17.34 5.22 5.04
N ILE A 355 17.65 6.28 5.80
CA ILE A 355 18.69 7.26 5.48
C ILE A 355 20.06 6.60 5.59
N ALA A 356 20.31 5.88 6.69
CA ALA A 356 21.55 5.17 6.94
C ALA A 356 21.75 4.00 5.96
N LEU A 357 20.69 3.30 5.57
CA LEU A 357 20.73 2.26 4.55
C LEU A 357 21.22 2.80 3.19
N PHE A 358 20.73 3.99 2.78
CA PHE A 358 21.21 4.63 1.56
C PHE A 358 22.70 5.01 1.67
N GLU A 359 23.13 5.55 2.82
CA GLU A 359 24.53 5.91 3.05
C GLU A 359 25.45 4.68 3.06
N ALA A 360 24.98 3.56 3.61
CA ALA A 360 25.67 2.27 3.56
C ALA A 360 25.80 1.76 2.11
N CYS A 361 24.76 1.94 1.29
CA CYS A 361 24.86 1.70 -0.15
C CYS A 361 25.95 2.59 -0.76
N GLN A 362 25.94 3.90 -0.56
CA GLN A 362 26.93 4.79 -1.18
C GLN A 362 28.39 4.43 -0.83
N LYS A 363 28.60 3.76 0.31
CA LYS A 363 29.92 3.32 0.80
C LYS A 363 30.25 1.86 0.47
N ASP A 364 29.39 1.14 -0.25
CA ASP A 364 29.52 -0.31 -0.53
C ASP A 364 29.62 -1.18 0.75
N ILE A 365 28.92 -0.79 1.81
CA ILE A 365 28.89 -1.48 3.12
C ILE A 365 27.49 -1.92 3.53
N VAL A 366 26.59 -2.16 2.57
CA VAL A 366 25.20 -2.58 2.84
C VAL A 366 25.17 -3.84 3.70
N LEU A 367 26.02 -4.83 3.42
CA LEU A 367 26.07 -6.05 4.21
C LEU A 367 26.44 -5.79 5.68
N ASP A 368 27.39 -4.90 5.93
CA ASP A 368 27.81 -4.56 7.29
C ASP A 368 26.71 -3.81 8.04
N TYR A 369 26.00 -2.90 7.35
CA TYR A 369 24.81 -2.24 7.88
C TYR A 369 23.72 -3.24 8.26
N LEU A 370 23.45 -4.24 7.43
CA LEU A 370 22.47 -5.30 7.72
C LEU A 370 22.87 -6.09 8.97
N ILE A 371 24.14 -6.49 9.07
CA ILE A 371 24.68 -7.22 10.24
C ILE A 371 24.50 -6.38 11.51
N ALA A 372 24.87 -5.10 11.47
CA ALA A 372 24.71 -4.18 12.59
C ALA A 372 23.23 -3.96 12.97
N SER A 373 22.31 -4.10 12.01
CA SER A 373 20.86 -3.98 12.21
C SER A 373 20.18 -5.29 12.66
N GLY A 374 20.95 -6.30 13.09
CA GLY A 374 20.42 -7.58 13.61
C GLY A 374 20.17 -8.67 12.56
N PHE A 375 20.77 -8.54 11.36
CA PHE A 375 20.73 -9.56 10.30
C PHE A 375 22.06 -10.34 10.21
N ASP A 376 22.75 -10.52 11.33
CA ASP A 376 24.00 -11.28 11.44
C ASP A 376 23.80 -12.80 11.21
N ASN A 377 22.63 -13.32 11.56
CA ASN A 377 22.22 -14.71 11.36
C ASN A 377 21.06 -14.83 10.37
N PHE A 378 21.35 -14.66 9.06
CA PHE A 378 20.38 -14.85 7.98
C PHE A 378 19.63 -16.18 8.04
N ARG A 379 20.21 -17.24 8.63
CA ARG A 379 19.52 -18.53 8.83
C ARG A 379 18.36 -18.44 9.82
N HIS A 380 18.47 -17.59 10.84
CA HIS A 380 17.40 -17.37 11.80
C HIS A 380 16.18 -16.69 11.14
N HIS A 381 16.43 -15.75 10.22
CA HIS A 381 15.40 -14.99 9.54
C HIS A 381 14.82 -15.68 8.30
N PHE A 382 15.63 -16.47 7.58
CA PHE A 382 15.28 -17.01 6.25
C PHE A 382 15.47 -18.53 6.10
N GLY A 383 15.80 -19.25 7.17
CA GLY A 383 16.04 -20.69 7.18
C GLY A 383 17.36 -21.10 6.49
N ASP A 384 17.48 -22.37 6.08
CA ASP A 384 18.74 -22.96 5.57
C ASP A 384 19.31 -22.39 4.26
N ARG A 385 18.73 -21.32 3.70
CA ARG A 385 18.81 -21.07 2.25
C ARG A 385 19.19 -19.65 1.83
N PRO A 386 19.80 -18.84 2.71
CA PRO A 386 20.94 -18.09 2.21
C PRO A 386 22.17 -18.12 3.12
N THR A 387 23.33 -18.32 2.51
CA THR A 387 24.64 -18.16 3.16
C THR A 387 25.07 -16.69 3.15
N ARG A 388 25.85 -16.26 4.16
CA ARG A 388 26.47 -14.92 4.19
C ARG A 388 27.25 -14.60 2.90
N SER A 389 27.86 -15.62 2.28
CA SER A 389 28.55 -15.51 0.99
C SER A 389 27.62 -15.16 -0.17
N GLU A 390 26.39 -15.69 -0.21
CA GLU A 390 25.42 -15.34 -1.25
C GLU A 390 25.02 -13.86 -1.14
N TYR A 391 24.70 -13.37 0.05
CA TYR A 391 24.39 -11.94 0.25
C TYR A 391 25.60 -11.04 0.01
N SER A 392 26.81 -11.45 0.41
CA SER A 392 28.03 -10.69 0.10
C SER A 392 28.25 -10.54 -1.40
N ARG A 393 27.90 -11.54 -2.21
CA ARG A 393 27.96 -11.41 -3.67
C ARG A 393 26.86 -10.50 -4.21
N LEU A 394 25.64 -10.64 -3.70
CA LEU A 394 24.48 -9.88 -4.19
C LEU A 394 24.57 -8.39 -3.84
N LEU A 395 25.08 -8.04 -2.68
CA LEU A 395 25.05 -6.68 -2.14
C LEU A 395 26.29 -5.84 -2.47
N LYS A 396 27.29 -6.41 -3.15
CA LYS A 396 28.43 -5.66 -3.66
C LYS A 396 28.01 -4.76 -4.81
N ILE A 397 28.42 -3.50 -4.77
CA ILE A 397 28.22 -2.57 -5.87
C ILE A 397 29.01 -3.06 -7.09
N SER A 398 28.32 -3.15 -8.23
CA SER A 398 28.95 -3.56 -9.50
C SER A 398 30.05 -2.56 -9.91
N PRO A 399 31.25 -3.03 -10.29
CA PRO A 399 32.48 -2.24 -10.29
C PRO A 399 32.65 -1.20 -11.43
N SER A 400 31.66 -0.95 -12.28
CA SER A 400 31.82 -0.02 -13.42
C SER A 400 30.53 0.67 -13.86
N PRO A 401 30.52 2.02 -14.04
CA PRO A 401 29.38 2.75 -14.62
C PRO A 401 29.02 2.31 -16.05
N THR A 402 29.99 1.82 -16.82
CA THR A 402 29.81 1.38 -18.21
C THR A 402 29.10 0.02 -18.29
N ASP A 403 29.30 -0.83 -17.28
CA ASP A 403 28.58 -2.11 -17.14
C ASP A 403 27.14 -1.90 -16.66
N ARG A 404 26.84 -0.78 -15.98
CA ARG A 404 25.50 -0.43 -15.48
C ARG A 404 24.50 -0.19 -16.61
N VAL A 405 24.90 0.48 -17.69
CA VAL A 405 24.02 0.77 -18.84
C VAL A 405 23.75 -0.48 -19.66
N THR A 406 24.81 -1.25 -19.95
CA THR A 406 24.74 -2.47 -20.76
C THR A 406 23.92 -3.58 -20.08
N THR A 407 24.02 -3.70 -18.75
CA THR A 407 23.28 -4.71 -17.98
C THR A 407 21.81 -4.33 -17.78
N ALA A 408 21.49 -3.05 -17.57
CA ALA A 408 20.09 -2.61 -17.45
C ALA A 408 19.30 -2.75 -18.75
N LEU A 409 19.92 -2.49 -19.90
CA LEU A 409 19.31 -2.79 -21.19
C LEU A 409 18.99 -4.29 -21.33
N ARG A 410 19.83 -5.16 -20.78
CA ARG A 410 19.63 -6.61 -20.77
C ARG A 410 18.46 -7.05 -19.87
N VAL A 411 18.36 -6.49 -18.66
CA VAL A 411 17.24 -6.77 -17.74
C VAL A 411 15.91 -6.24 -18.28
N LEU A 412 15.91 -5.05 -18.89
CA LEU A 412 14.71 -4.48 -19.51
C LEU A 412 14.26 -5.28 -20.74
N SER A 413 15.20 -5.84 -21.51
CA SER A 413 14.92 -6.70 -22.67
C SER A 413 14.36 -8.09 -22.34
N GLN A 414 14.52 -8.56 -21.10
CA GLN A 414 13.97 -9.84 -20.63
C GLN A 414 12.57 -9.70 -20.01
N SER A 415 12.06 -8.48 -19.90
CA SER A 415 10.68 -8.22 -19.51
C SER A 415 9.82 -8.04 -20.76
N ASP A 416 8.71 -8.75 -20.89
CA ASP A 416 7.71 -8.58 -21.97
C ASP A 416 6.97 -7.22 -21.94
N SER A 417 7.57 -6.20 -21.31
CA SER A 417 6.96 -4.90 -21.01
C SER A 417 7.22 -3.82 -22.07
N LEU A 418 7.46 -4.18 -23.34
CA LEU A 418 7.73 -3.23 -24.42
C LEU A 418 6.51 -2.39 -24.89
N ARG A 419 5.43 -2.29 -24.12
CA ARG A 419 4.26 -1.45 -24.44
C ARG A 419 4.23 -0.08 -23.75
N TRP A 420 5.16 0.23 -22.84
CA TRP A 420 5.14 1.50 -22.08
C TRP A 420 6.23 2.52 -22.46
N ILE A 421 7.11 2.20 -23.42
CA ILE A 421 8.25 3.05 -23.80
C ILE A 421 7.84 4.34 -24.53
N SER A 422 6.60 4.46 -25.05
CA SER A 422 6.18 5.67 -25.76
C SER A 422 5.87 6.88 -24.86
N LEU A 423 5.78 6.72 -23.54
CA LEU A 423 5.54 7.83 -22.58
C LEU A 423 6.74 8.16 -21.69
N LEU A 424 7.84 7.40 -21.82
CA LEU A 424 9.00 7.45 -20.92
C LEU A 424 10.21 8.22 -21.49
N THR A 425 10.10 8.81 -22.68
CA THR A 425 11.22 9.53 -23.31
C THR A 425 11.60 10.83 -22.60
N GLY A 426 10.70 11.45 -21.82
CA GLY A 426 11.03 12.66 -21.05
C GLY A 426 11.80 12.40 -19.75
N ALA A 427 11.33 11.46 -18.92
CA ALA A 427 11.89 11.22 -17.58
C ALA A 427 13.17 10.35 -17.61
N ILE A 428 13.29 9.45 -18.60
CA ILE A 428 14.50 8.64 -18.79
C ILE A 428 15.66 9.49 -19.30
N VAL A 429 15.40 10.45 -20.19
CA VAL A 429 16.44 11.36 -20.70
C VAL A 429 16.93 12.30 -19.59
N LEU A 430 16.06 12.79 -18.70
CA LEU A 430 16.48 13.57 -17.54
C LEU A 430 17.26 12.75 -16.51
N SER A 431 16.86 11.49 -16.26
CA SER A 431 17.57 10.62 -15.31
C SER A 431 18.94 10.18 -15.85
N LEU A 432 19.05 9.89 -17.15
CA LEU A 432 20.34 9.63 -17.81
C LEU A 432 21.20 10.89 -17.89
N ALA A 433 20.61 12.06 -18.14
CA ALA A 433 21.36 13.33 -18.16
C ALA A 433 21.89 13.69 -16.76
N VAL A 434 21.11 13.48 -15.69
CA VAL A 434 21.57 13.71 -14.30
C VAL A 434 22.67 12.71 -13.90
N VAL A 435 22.59 11.46 -14.35
CA VAL A 435 23.65 10.46 -14.15
C VAL A 435 24.91 10.82 -14.96
N LEU A 436 24.77 11.25 -16.22
CA LEU A 436 25.91 11.66 -17.07
C LEU A 436 26.57 12.97 -16.58
N VAL A 437 25.80 13.93 -16.07
CA VAL A 437 26.33 15.18 -15.50
C VAL A 437 27.05 14.92 -14.18
N ARG A 438 26.60 13.96 -13.36
CA ARG A 438 27.33 13.49 -12.16
C ARG A 438 28.61 12.68 -12.48
N MET A 439 28.82 12.30 -13.73
CA MET A 439 30.00 11.53 -14.16
C MET A 439 31.11 12.39 -14.79
N HIS A 440 30.91 13.70 -14.94
CA HIS A 440 31.89 14.64 -15.53
C HIS A 440 32.28 15.82 -14.61
N VAL A 441 31.86 15.77 -13.34
CA VAL A 441 32.36 16.59 -12.23
C VAL A 441 32.75 15.64 -11.12
#